data_AF-A0A6B3AHE5-F1
#
_entry.id   AF-A0A6B3AHE5-F1
#
_cell.length_a   1.000
_cell.length_b   1.000
_cell.length_c   1.000
_cell.angle_alpha   90.00
_cell.angle_beta   90.00
_cell.angle_gamma   90.00
#
_symmetry.space_group_name_H-M   'P 1'
#
loop_
_entity.id
_entity.type
_entity.pdbx_description
1 polymer ?
#
loop_
_entity_poly.entity_id
_entity_poly.type
_entity_poly.pdbx_seq_one_letter_code
_entity_poly.pdbx_strand_id
1 'polypeptide(L)'
;LLDLRPGRTADEAATEAARALPAHTDRLRAAARGFDDVTYGGRTATEEAYRAIAGLDDDLERSRPRLAGSTSGAHGTDHDTSRGAAG
;
A
#
# COMPACT_ATOMS: atom_id res chain seq x y z
N LEU A 1 7.02 2.50 -4.08
CA LEU A 1 6.25 1.70 -5.04
C LEU A 1 5.63 0.57 -4.22
N LEU A 2 4.30 0.47 -4.12
CA LEU A 2 3.67 -0.61 -3.35
C LEU A 2 3.96 -1.94 -4.06
N ASP A 3 4.47 -2.94 -3.34
CA ASP A 3 4.57 -4.29 -3.89
C ASP A 3 3.16 -4.80 -4.23
N LEU A 4 2.91 -5.02 -5.52
CA LEU A 4 1.66 -5.59 -6.05
C LEU A 4 1.59 -7.07 -5.68
N ARG A 5 1.27 -7.37 -4.42
CA ARG A 5 0.95 -8.73 -3.97
C ARG A 5 -0.48 -9.06 -4.45
N PRO A 6 -0.68 -10.05 -5.33
CA PRO A 6 -2.03 -10.50 -5.67
C PRO A 6 -2.74 -10.96 -4.39
N GLY A 7 -3.86 -10.33 -4.06
CA GLY A 7 -4.64 -10.63 -2.85
C GLY A 7 -4.57 -9.59 -1.72
N ARG A 8 -3.93 -8.44 -1.93
CA ARG A 8 -3.95 -7.35 -0.95
C ARG A 8 -5.36 -6.76 -0.81
N THR A 9 -5.88 -6.69 0.42
CA THR A 9 -7.17 -6.04 0.70
C THR A 9 -7.06 -4.52 0.66
N ALA A 10 -8.19 -3.83 0.51
CA ALA A 10 -8.21 -2.37 0.53
C ALA A 10 -7.67 -1.80 1.86
N ASP A 11 -7.98 -2.45 2.99
CA ASP A 11 -7.46 -2.09 4.31
C ASP A 11 -5.93 -2.21 4.41
N GLU A 12 -5.35 -3.27 3.85
CA GLU A 12 -3.91 -3.47 3.83
C GLU A 12 -3.20 -2.41 2.98
N ALA A 13 -3.79 -2.06 1.84
CA ALA A 13 -3.29 -0.98 0.98
C ALA A 13 -3.35 0.38 1.69
N ALA A 14 -4.50 0.71 2.31
CA ALA A 14 -4.68 1.94 3.06
C ALA A 14 -3.72 2.03 4.26
N THR A 15 -3.51 0.93 4.97
CA THR A 15 -2.60 0.87 6.12
C THR A 15 -1.14 1.11 5.71
N GLU A 16 -0.69 0.51 4.61
CA GLU A 16 0.67 0.76 4.12
C GLU A 16 0.82 2.20 3.61
N ALA A 17 -0.11 2.67 2.79
CA ALA A 17 -0.09 4.03 2.27
C ALA A 17 -0.07 5.07 3.41
N ALA A 18 -0.84 4.85 4.48
CA ALA A 18 -0.87 5.75 5.64
C ALA A 18 0.47 5.87 6.36
N ARG A 19 1.33 4.84 6.32
CA ARG A 19 2.70 4.93 6.88
C ARG A 19 3.57 5.91 6.10
N ALA A 20 3.46 5.89 4.77
CA ALA A 20 4.18 6.80 3.89
C ALA A 20 3.53 8.19 3.83
N LEU A 21 2.21 8.28 4.07
CA LEU A 21 1.40 9.49 3.92
C LEU A 21 0.54 9.77 5.17
N PRO A 22 1.15 10.10 6.32
CA PRO A 22 0.42 10.19 7.59
C PRO A 22 -0.70 11.24 7.59
N ALA A 23 -0.55 12.32 6.83
CA ALA A 23 -1.55 13.38 6.70
C ALA A 23 -2.86 12.91 6.05
N HIS A 24 -2.85 11.78 5.33
CA HIS A 24 -4.00 11.25 4.61
C HIS A 24 -4.58 9.98 5.27
N THR A 25 -4.11 9.60 6.46
CA THR A 25 -4.47 8.34 7.14
C THR A 25 -5.97 8.12 7.24
N ASP A 26 -6.72 9.13 7.72
CA ASP A 26 -8.16 8.96 7.96
C ASP A 26 -8.94 8.84 6.65
N ARG A 27 -8.52 9.58 5.62
CA ARG A 27 -9.12 9.52 4.28
C ARG A 27 -8.82 8.19 3.59
N LEU A 28 -7.59 7.67 3.72
CA LEU A 28 -7.20 6.35 3.22
C LEU A 28 -8.04 5.24 3.88
N ARG A 29 -8.22 5.29 5.20
CA ARG A 29 -9.08 4.34 5.93
C ARG A 29 -10.55 4.46 5.54
N ALA A 30 -11.05 5.67 5.32
CA ALA A 30 -12.42 5.89 4.86
C ALA A 30 -12.63 5.32 3.44
N ALA A 31 -11.66 5.48 2.54
CA ALA A 31 -11.71 4.91 1.20
C ALA A 31 -11.73 3.38 1.22
N ALA A 32 -10.91 2.73 2.06
CA ALA A 32 -10.92 1.28 2.22
C ALA A 32 -12.27 0.76 2.72
N ARG A 33 -12.82 1.37 3.78
CA ARG A 33 -14.17 1.01 4.27
C ARG A 33 -15.23 1.20 3.20
N GLY A 34 -15.24 2.33 2.50
CA GLY A 34 -16.20 2.59 1.43
C GLY A 34 -16.13 1.56 0.30
N PHE A 35 -14.93 1.08 -0.02
CA PHE A 35 -14.74 -0.02 -0.96
C PHE A 35 -15.35 -1.33 -0.42
N ASP A 36 -15.03 -1.72 0.82
CA ASP A 36 -15.52 -2.97 1.41
C ASP A 36 -17.05 -2.97 1.57
N ASP A 37 -17.60 -1.83 1.93
CA ASP A 37 -19.03 -1.59 2.06
C ASP A 37 -19.80 -1.89 0.75
N VAL A 38 -19.20 -1.56 -0.39
CA VAL A 38 -19.79 -1.81 -1.72
C VAL A 38 -19.49 -3.23 -2.19
N THR A 39 -18.22 -3.63 -2.15
CA THR A 39 -17.73 -4.90 -2.70
C THR A 39 -18.22 -6.11 -1.89
N TYR A 40 -18.25 -5.99 -0.57
CA TYR A 40 -18.60 -7.07 0.36
C TYR A 40 -19.86 -6.79 1.17
N GLY A 41 -20.15 -5.52 1.47
CA GLY A 41 -21.31 -5.12 2.27
C GLY A 41 -22.62 -4.97 1.48
N GLY A 42 -22.59 -5.13 0.15
CA GLY A 42 -23.76 -5.03 -0.71
C GLY A 42 -24.38 -3.63 -0.77
N ARG A 43 -23.67 -2.60 -0.32
CA ARG A 43 -24.15 -1.21 -0.37
C ARG A 43 -24.01 -0.65 -1.78
N THR A 44 -24.95 0.19 -2.19
CA THR A 44 -24.85 0.90 -3.46
C THR A 44 -23.79 1.99 -3.36
N ALA A 45 -22.83 2.00 -4.29
CA ALA A 45 -21.88 3.08 -4.41
C ALA A 45 -22.61 4.40 -4.70
N THR A 46 -22.17 5.48 -4.07
CA THR A 46 -22.74 6.81 -4.27
C THR A 46 -21.75 7.72 -4.99
N GLU A 47 -22.27 8.76 -5.65
CA GLU A 47 -21.43 9.73 -6.35
C GLU A 47 -20.52 10.49 -5.37
N GLU A 48 -21.01 10.79 -4.17
CA GLU A 48 -20.23 11.46 -3.13
C GLU A 48 -19.05 10.60 -2.67
N ALA A 49 -19.28 9.29 -2.49
CA ALA A 49 -18.22 8.34 -2.15
C ALA A 49 -17.17 8.26 -3.26
N TYR A 50 -17.60 8.20 -4.52
CA TYR A 50 -16.70 8.23 -5.67
C TYR A 50 -15.85 9.51 -5.70
N ARG A 51 -16.48 10.69 -5.60
CA ARG A 51 -15.78 11.98 -5.61
C ARG A 51 -14.79 12.12 -4.45
N ALA A 52 -15.11 11.58 -3.28
CA ALA A 52 -14.21 11.58 -2.13
C ALA A 52 -12.95 10.74 -2.38
N ILE A 53 -13.09 9.57 -3.01
CA ILE A 53 -11.97 8.70 -3.37
C ILE A 53 -11.15 9.32 -4.51
N ALA A 54 -11.79 9.85 -5.55
CA ALA A 54 -11.09 10.52 -6.66
C ALA A 54 -10.32 11.76 -6.17
N GLY A 55 -10.94 12.58 -5.33
CA GLY A 55 -10.27 13.74 -4.73
C GLY A 55 -9.14 13.34 -3.77
N LEU A 56 -9.23 12.17 -3.13
CA LEU A 56 -8.10 11.62 -2.37
C LEU A 56 -6.95 11.26 -3.29
N ASP A 57 -7.20 10.53 -4.38
CA ASP A 57 -6.18 10.13 -5.35
C ASP A 57 -5.39 11.34 -5.87
N ASP A 58 -6.12 12.36 -6.31
CA ASP A 58 -5.61 13.68 -6.71
C ASP A 58 -4.69 14.33 -5.68
N ASP A 59 -5.06 14.27 -4.40
CA ASP A 59 -4.28 14.83 -3.31
C ASP A 59 -3.02 14.00 -3.02
N LEU A 60 -3.11 12.67 -3.14
CA LEU A 60 -1.99 11.76 -2.97
C LEU A 60 -0.94 11.95 -4.08
N GLU A 61 -1.35 12.15 -5.33
CA GLU A 61 -0.44 12.44 -6.45
C GLU A 61 0.40 13.70 -6.23
N ARG A 62 -0.18 14.70 -5.56
CA ARG A 62 0.48 15.99 -5.25
C ARG A 62 1.26 15.96 -3.94
N SER A 63 1.11 14.90 -3.14
CA SER A 63 1.76 14.77 -1.85
C SER A 63 3.22 14.36 -1.99
N ARG A 64 4.02 14.62 -0.94
CA ARG A 64 5.40 14.12 -0.83
C ARG A 64 5.43 13.01 0.21
N PRO A 65 5.49 11.73 -0.20
CA PRO A 65 5.59 10.61 0.73
C PRO A 65 6.81 10.75 1.62
N ARG A 66 6.66 10.44 2.91
CA ARG A 66 7.81 10.20 3.78
C ARG A 66 8.44 8.89 3.32
N LEU A 67 9.60 8.98 2.68
CA LEU A 67 10.47 7.83 2.51
C LEU A 67 10.83 7.33 3.91
N ALA A 68 10.24 6.21 4.34
CA ALA A 68 10.80 5.45 5.45
C ALA A 68 12.25 5.15 5.05
N GLY A 69 13.20 5.67 5.82
CA GLY A 69 14.60 5.79 5.41
C GLY A 69 15.10 4.54 4.71
N SER A 70 15.66 4.72 3.51
CA SER A 70 16.42 3.68 2.84
C SER A 70 17.50 3.18 3.80
N THR A 71 17.30 2.00 4.38
CA THR A 71 18.43 1.18 4.83
C THR A 71 19.12 0.66 3.56
N SER A 72 19.83 1.56 2.89
CA SER A 72 20.83 1.19 1.91
C SER A 72 22.11 0.90 2.67
N GLY A 73 22.42 -0.39 2.86
CA GLY A 73 23.74 -0.82 3.34
C GLY A 73 23.75 -2.02 4.27
N ALA A 74 23.62 -3.23 3.70
CA ALA A 74 24.37 -4.41 4.12
C ALA A 74 24.24 -5.50 3.05
N HIS A 75 25.04 -5.35 2.00
CA HIS A 75 25.45 -6.44 1.14
C HIS A 75 26.27 -7.42 1.99
N GLY A 76 25.62 -8.46 2.47
CA GLY A 76 26.26 -9.70 2.93
C GLY A 76 26.07 -10.74 1.84
N THR A 77 26.91 -10.67 0.81
CA THR A 77 27.32 -11.86 0.07
C THR A 77 27.68 -12.94 1.07
N ASP A 78 27.04 -14.10 0.97
CA ASP A 78 27.61 -15.43 1.18
C ASP A 78 26.49 -16.46 0.98
N HIS A 79 25.96 -16.57 -0.24
CA HIS A 79 25.55 -17.88 -0.70
C HIS A 79 26.80 -18.56 -1.24
N ASP A 80 27.54 -19.09 -0.27
CA ASP A 80 28.66 -19.99 -0.47
C ASP A 80 28.31 -21.00 -1.56
N THR A 81 29.22 -21.03 -2.51
CA THR A 81 29.26 -21.92 -3.64
C THR A 81 29.08 -23.36 -3.17
N SER A 82 28.05 -24.04 -3.67
CA SER A 82 28.01 -25.51 -3.65
C SER A 82 29.15 -26.02 -4.53
N ARG A 83 30.34 -26.15 -3.93
CA ARG A 83 31.56 -26.71 -4.51
C ARG A 83 31.72 -28.13 -3.96
N GLY A 84 31.77 -29.11 -4.87
CA GLY A 84 31.51 -30.52 -4.57
C GLY A 84 32.66 -31.36 -4.00
N ALA A 85 32.37 -32.67 -3.85
CA ALA A 85 33.24 -33.86 -3.93
C ALA A 85 32.35 -35.07 -3.54
N ALA A 86 32.11 -36.11 -4.36
CA ALA A 86 33.02 -37.15 -4.82
C ALA A 86 33.75 -37.87 -3.67
N GLY A 87 33.33 -39.10 -3.40
CA GLY A 87 33.90 -40.05 -2.43
C GLY A 87 32.97 -41.23 -2.24
#